data_AF-A0A1I6JQQ6-F1
#
_entry.id   AF-A0A1I6JQQ6-F1
#
_cell.length_a   1.000
_cell.length_b   1.000
_cell.length_c   1.000
_cell.angle_alpha   90.00
_cell.angle_beta   90.00
_cell.angle_gamma   90.00
#
_symmetry.space_group_name_H-M   'P 1'
#
loop_
_entity.id
_entity.type
_entity.pdbx_description
1 polymer ?
#
loop_
_entity_poly.entity_id
_entity_poly.type
_entity_poly.pdbx_seq_one_letter_code
_entity_poly.pdbx_strand_id
1 'polypeptide(L)'
;MSRLAAEFQRLYAAGPDGASRALVLDVGRPSDWELLANVWRGVQLDLALPAPGIAIAGENSYQLWFSLERGCSPEAAAAFFEGLKSRYLAGIAGQRIRCLTEPPVVPAEVREGQWSAFVAPDLAPVFVEATWLDIPPGAEGQADLLKSLRSIAPQAWEAALAALAPRGPQDDGARSDGRVDRASTGEATPEAPQVTSAPAVPSAIPANFTDPRAFLLHVMNDATLPMAMRIEAAKALLPESGKS
;
A
#
# COMPACT_ATOMS: atom_id res chain seq x y z
N MET A 1 -10.92 -10.37 -33.71
CA MET A 1 -10.56 -9.76 -32.42
C MET A 1 -9.17 -10.24 -32.05
N SER A 2 -8.23 -9.35 -31.71
CA SER A 2 -6.86 -9.80 -31.34
C SER A 2 -6.88 -10.48 -29.98
N ARG A 3 -5.89 -11.35 -29.71
CA ARG A 3 -5.74 -12.01 -28.41
C ARG A 3 -5.57 -11.00 -27.27
N LEU A 4 -4.78 -9.95 -27.51
CA LEU A 4 -4.61 -8.84 -26.58
C LEU A 4 -5.95 -8.16 -26.24
N ALA A 5 -6.77 -7.86 -27.26
CA ALA A 5 -8.09 -7.26 -27.03
C ALA A 5 -9.01 -8.18 -26.22
N ALA A 6 -8.97 -9.49 -26.47
CA ALA A 6 -9.76 -10.46 -25.71
C ALA A 6 -9.34 -10.53 -24.23
N GLU A 7 -8.03 -10.57 -23.93
CA GLU A 7 -7.54 -10.58 -22.55
C GLU A 7 -7.82 -9.25 -21.83
N PHE A 8 -7.68 -8.12 -22.51
CA PHE A 8 -8.03 -6.81 -21.96
C PHE A 8 -9.52 -6.73 -21.63
N GLN A 9 -10.39 -7.21 -22.52
CA GLN A 9 -11.83 -7.24 -22.25
C GLN A 9 -12.19 -8.18 -21.10
N ARG A 10 -11.59 -9.37 -21.05
CA ARG A 10 -11.79 -10.32 -19.95
C ARG A 10 -11.55 -9.67 -18.59
N LEU A 11 -10.46 -8.91 -18.47
CA LEU A 11 -10.03 -8.30 -17.22
C LEU A 11 -10.69 -6.95 -16.92
N TYR A 12 -10.83 -6.08 -17.91
CA TYR A 12 -11.03 -4.64 -17.70
C TYR A 12 -12.24 -4.05 -18.42
N ALA A 13 -12.97 -4.83 -19.24
CA ALA A 13 -14.21 -4.32 -19.82
C ALA A 13 -15.22 -3.95 -18.72
N ALA A 14 -15.95 -2.86 -18.94
CA ALA A 14 -17.05 -2.47 -18.08
C ALA A 14 -18.04 -3.62 -17.89
N GLY A 15 -18.65 -3.70 -16.70
CA GLY A 15 -19.71 -4.66 -16.42
C GLY A 15 -20.95 -4.42 -17.30
N PRO A 16 -21.88 -5.38 -17.36
CA PRO A 16 -23.10 -5.27 -18.16
C PRO A 16 -23.95 -4.03 -17.82
N ASP A 17 -23.86 -3.55 -16.57
CA ASP A 17 -24.57 -2.36 -16.10
C ASP A 17 -23.77 -1.05 -16.26
N GLY A 18 -22.63 -1.09 -16.97
CA GLY A 18 -21.70 0.03 -17.10
C GLY A 18 -20.79 0.25 -15.88
N ALA A 19 -20.91 -0.58 -14.84
CA ALA A 19 -20.08 -0.49 -13.64
C ALA A 19 -18.60 -0.81 -13.94
N SER A 20 -17.70 0.01 -13.41
CA SER A 20 -16.26 -0.16 -13.62
C SER A 20 -15.76 -1.46 -12.99
N ARG A 21 -15.07 -2.27 -13.82
CA ARG A 21 -14.34 -3.48 -13.39
C ARG A 21 -12.83 -3.26 -13.32
N ALA A 22 -12.34 -2.17 -13.90
CA ALA A 22 -10.94 -1.78 -13.85
C ALA A 22 -10.76 -0.66 -12.82
N LEU A 23 -9.83 -0.87 -11.90
CA LEU A 23 -9.36 0.16 -10.98
C LEU A 23 -7.87 0.34 -11.21
N VAL A 24 -7.43 1.55 -11.56
CA VAL A 24 -6.03 1.85 -11.85
C VAL A 24 -5.51 2.83 -10.81
N LEU A 25 -4.47 2.40 -10.10
CA LEU A 25 -3.68 3.24 -9.21
C LEU A 25 -2.43 3.66 -9.96
N ASP A 26 -2.34 4.94 -10.29
CA ASP A 26 -1.23 5.53 -11.02
C ASP A 26 -0.41 6.40 -10.06
N VAL A 27 0.91 6.21 -10.05
CA VAL A 27 1.82 7.05 -9.28
C VAL A 27 2.84 7.65 -10.21
N GLY A 28 2.83 8.99 -10.24
CA GLY A 28 3.73 9.81 -11.03
C GLY A 28 4.92 10.36 -10.26
N ARG A 29 5.61 11.27 -10.94
CA ARG A 29 6.92 11.85 -10.63
C ARG A 29 7.23 12.09 -9.15
N PRO A 30 8.44 11.70 -8.68
CA PRO A 30 9.37 10.79 -9.36
C PRO A 30 8.78 9.40 -9.57
N SER A 31 9.11 8.72 -10.67
CA SER A 31 8.76 7.30 -10.82
C SER A 31 9.41 6.52 -9.69
N ASP A 32 8.62 5.85 -8.88
CA ASP A 32 9.12 5.09 -7.74
C ASP A 32 8.51 3.69 -7.78
N TRP A 33 9.27 2.77 -8.39
CA TRP A 33 8.85 1.37 -8.44
C TRP A 33 8.85 0.75 -7.04
N GLU A 34 9.76 1.10 -6.14
CA GLU A 34 9.81 0.50 -4.79
C GLU A 34 8.53 0.82 -4.00
N LEU A 35 8.05 2.05 -4.11
CA LEU A 35 6.77 2.45 -3.55
C LEU A 35 5.61 1.59 -4.09
N LEU A 36 5.53 1.41 -5.42
CA LEU A 36 4.49 0.60 -6.03
C LEU A 36 4.65 -0.89 -5.79
N ALA A 37 5.88 -1.38 -5.67
CA ALA A 37 6.19 -2.76 -5.34
C ALA A 37 5.71 -3.10 -3.92
N ASN A 38 5.79 -2.15 -2.98
CA ASN A 38 5.23 -2.32 -1.64
C ASN A 38 3.70 -2.44 -1.68
N VAL A 39 3.01 -1.63 -2.47
CA VAL A 39 1.56 -1.79 -2.70
C VAL A 39 1.28 -3.13 -3.37
N TRP A 40 1.98 -3.46 -4.46
CA TRP A 40 1.78 -4.67 -5.26
C TRP A 40 1.96 -5.95 -4.43
N ARG A 41 2.97 -6.01 -3.55
CA ARG A 41 3.17 -7.12 -2.61
C ARG A 41 2.14 -7.09 -1.49
N GLY A 42 1.89 -5.91 -0.90
CA GLY A 42 0.99 -5.72 0.23
C GLY A 42 -0.44 -6.15 -0.08
N VAL A 43 -0.99 -5.79 -1.24
CA VAL A 43 -2.35 -6.22 -1.62
C VAL A 43 -2.48 -7.75 -1.75
N GLN A 44 -1.40 -8.44 -2.11
CA GLN A 44 -1.40 -9.91 -2.21
C GLN A 44 -1.24 -10.58 -0.85
N LEU A 45 -0.30 -10.09 -0.03
CA LEU A 45 0.03 -10.69 1.25
C LEU A 45 -0.99 -10.35 2.34
N ASP A 46 -1.40 -9.08 2.40
CA ASP A 46 -2.22 -8.57 3.50
C ASP A 46 -3.72 -8.65 3.21
N LEU A 47 -4.10 -8.46 1.94
CA LEU A 47 -5.52 -8.42 1.51
C LEU A 47 -5.93 -9.68 0.75
N ALA A 48 -5.01 -10.63 0.55
CA ALA A 48 -5.22 -11.86 -0.21
C ALA A 48 -5.79 -11.62 -1.63
N LEU A 49 -5.50 -10.46 -2.22
CA LEU A 49 -5.94 -10.13 -3.57
C LEU A 49 -5.01 -10.79 -4.61
N PRO A 50 -5.52 -11.14 -5.81
CA PRO A 50 -4.69 -11.44 -6.97
C PRO A 50 -3.66 -10.34 -7.25
N ALA A 51 -2.53 -10.73 -7.83
CA ALA A 51 -1.52 -9.79 -8.31
C ALA A 51 -2.13 -8.79 -9.30
N PRO A 52 -2.07 -7.48 -9.02
CA PRO A 52 -2.50 -6.50 -10.01
C PRO A 52 -1.52 -6.46 -11.18
N GLY A 53 -2.03 -6.10 -12.35
CA GLY A 53 -1.20 -5.86 -13.52
C GLY A 53 -0.30 -4.64 -13.30
N ILE A 54 0.90 -4.66 -13.87
CA ILE A 54 1.83 -3.53 -13.79
C ILE A 54 1.94 -2.95 -15.18
N ALA A 55 1.77 -1.64 -15.30
CA ALA A 55 2.00 -0.94 -16.55
C ALA A 55 2.93 0.26 -16.35
N ILE A 56 3.75 0.50 -17.36
CA ILE A 56 4.45 1.75 -17.56
C ILE A 56 3.56 2.63 -18.45
N ALA A 57 3.25 3.84 -17.98
CA ALA A 57 2.25 4.70 -18.62
C ALA A 57 2.84 5.91 -19.35
N GLY A 58 4.17 5.95 -19.49
CA GLY A 58 4.88 7.14 -19.92
C GLY A 58 4.93 8.22 -18.85
N GLU A 59 5.50 9.37 -19.23
CA GLU A 59 5.55 10.59 -18.41
C GLU A 59 6.17 10.48 -17.01
N ASN A 60 6.96 9.43 -16.76
CA ASN A 60 7.51 9.06 -15.45
C ASN A 60 6.42 8.62 -14.47
N SER A 61 5.59 7.67 -14.90
CA SER A 61 4.52 7.08 -14.10
C SER A 61 4.41 5.57 -14.27
N TYR A 62 4.12 4.91 -13.16
CA TYR A 62 3.79 3.49 -13.09
C TYR A 62 2.33 3.33 -12.65
N GLN A 63 1.72 2.24 -13.09
CA GLN A 63 0.34 1.93 -12.79
C GLN A 63 0.19 0.51 -12.26
N LEU A 64 -0.65 0.37 -11.25
CA LEU A 64 -1.19 -0.90 -10.78
C LEU A 64 -2.64 -1.05 -11.23
N TRP A 65 -2.93 -2.16 -11.88
CA TRP A 65 -4.21 -2.45 -12.49
C TRP A 65 -4.91 -3.58 -11.76
N PHE A 66 -6.03 -3.25 -11.12
CA PHE A 66 -6.89 -4.21 -10.44
C PHE A 66 -8.06 -4.54 -11.35
N SER A 67 -8.30 -5.84 -11.55
CA SER A 67 -9.43 -6.37 -12.30
C SER A 67 -10.45 -6.91 -11.32
N LEU A 68 -11.71 -6.46 -11.40
CA LEU A 68 -12.82 -6.99 -10.62
C LEU A 68 -13.65 -7.96 -11.47
N GLU A 69 -14.11 -9.05 -10.86
CA GLU A 69 -15.01 -9.98 -11.54
C GLU A 69 -16.40 -9.34 -11.76
N ARG A 70 -16.88 -8.60 -10.75
CA ARG A 70 -18.11 -7.80 -10.82
C ARG A 70 -17.76 -6.32 -10.74
N GLY A 71 -18.47 -5.49 -11.51
CA GLY A 71 -18.28 -4.04 -11.42
C GLY A 71 -18.65 -3.53 -10.04
N CYS A 72 -17.97 -2.46 -9.58
CA CYS A 72 -18.25 -1.83 -8.30
C CYS A 72 -18.91 -0.45 -8.48
N SER A 73 -19.48 0.07 -7.39
CA SER A 73 -19.96 1.46 -7.38
C SER A 73 -18.79 2.44 -7.27
N PRO A 74 -18.97 3.72 -7.67
CA PRO A 74 -17.95 4.76 -7.51
C PRO A 74 -17.52 4.95 -6.05
N GLU A 75 -18.44 4.81 -5.09
CA GLU A 75 -18.16 4.95 -3.66
C GLU A 75 -17.27 3.81 -3.16
N ALA A 76 -17.53 2.57 -3.60
CA ALA A 76 -16.70 1.42 -3.26
C ALA A 76 -15.29 1.54 -3.86
N ALA A 77 -15.19 2.02 -5.11
CA ALA A 77 -13.90 2.30 -5.73
C ALA A 77 -13.11 3.37 -4.95
N ALA A 78 -13.76 4.47 -4.58
CA ALA A 78 -13.14 5.54 -3.79
C ALA A 78 -12.66 5.03 -2.42
N ALA A 79 -13.49 4.25 -1.72
CA ALA A 79 -13.13 3.65 -0.43
C ALA A 79 -11.91 2.72 -0.55
N PHE A 80 -11.86 1.89 -1.60
CA PHE A 80 -10.71 1.04 -1.87
C PHE A 80 -9.43 1.86 -2.08
N PHE A 81 -9.48 2.89 -2.93
CA PHE A 81 -8.31 3.74 -3.18
C PHE A 81 -7.84 4.50 -1.94
N GLU A 82 -8.75 5.08 -1.16
CA GLU A 82 -8.41 5.76 0.10
C GLU A 82 -7.80 4.80 1.13
N GLY A 83 -8.32 3.58 1.20
CA GLY A 83 -7.73 2.50 1.99
C GLY A 83 -6.30 2.18 1.56
N LEU A 84 -6.05 2.00 0.26
CA LEU A 84 -4.71 1.74 -0.26
C LEU A 84 -3.76 2.91 0.01
N LYS A 85 -4.22 4.15 -0.17
CA LYS A 85 -3.43 5.37 0.08
C LYS A 85 -3.04 5.47 1.55
N SER A 86 -4.01 5.32 2.45
CA SER A 86 -3.76 5.44 3.89
C SER A 86 -2.84 4.34 4.41
N ARG A 87 -2.96 3.11 3.89
CA ARG A 87 -2.19 1.96 4.36
C ARG A 87 -0.77 1.87 3.78
N TYR A 88 -0.62 2.08 2.48
CA TYR A 88 0.64 1.80 1.78
C TYR A 88 1.35 3.05 1.24
N LEU A 89 0.63 4.16 1.07
CA LEU A 89 1.15 5.40 0.48
C LEU A 89 1.09 6.56 1.49
N ALA A 90 1.07 6.27 2.78
CA ALA A 90 1.13 7.28 3.83
C ALA A 90 2.40 8.13 3.67
N GLY A 91 2.22 9.46 3.60
CA GLY A 91 3.33 10.40 3.41
C GLY A 91 3.69 10.72 1.96
N ILE A 92 3.02 10.10 0.97
CA ILE A 92 3.15 10.50 -0.43
C ILE A 92 2.20 11.66 -0.74
N ALA A 93 2.72 12.71 -1.39
CA ALA A 93 1.92 13.86 -1.79
C ALA A 93 0.77 13.42 -2.71
N GLY A 94 -0.47 13.74 -2.36
CA GLY A 94 -1.66 13.28 -3.09
C GLY A 94 -1.67 13.65 -4.58
N GLN A 95 -1.04 14.77 -4.96
CA GLN A 95 -0.85 15.17 -6.36
C GLN A 95 -0.05 14.18 -7.22
N ARG A 96 0.73 13.28 -6.59
CA ARG A 96 1.47 12.22 -7.29
C ARG A 96 0.62 10.99 -7.56
N ILE A 97 -0.51 10.84 -6.88
CA ILE A 97 -1.35 9.63 -6.92
C ILE A 97 -2.61 9.96 -7.71
N ARG A 98 -2.83 9.24 -8.81
CA ARG A 98 -4.06 9.30 -9.59
C ARG A 98 -4.81 7.99 -9.44
N CYS A 99 -6.12 8.07 -9.25
CA CYS A 99 -7.00 6.92 -9.12
C CYS A 99 -8.02 6.98 -10.25
N LEU A 100 -8.04 5.97 -11.10
CA LEU A 100 -8.86 5.95 -12.31
C LEU A 100 -9.78 4.73 -12.29
N THR A 101 -11.06 4.97 -12.50
CA THR A 101 -12.09 3.92 -12.74
C THR A 101 -12.40 3.77 -14.23
N GLU A 102 -11.94 4.71 -15.03
CA GLU A 102 -11.89 4.66 -16.49
C GLU A 102 -10.43 4.42 -16.89
N PRO A 103 -10.07 3.18 -17.26
CA PRO A 103 -8.69 2.85 -17.54
C PRO A 103 -8.20 3.54 -18.82
N PRO A 104 -6.95 4.04 -18.87
CA PRO A 104 -6.36 4.55 -20.11
C PRO A 104 -6.14 3.42 -21.12
N VAL A 105 -5.87 3.76 -22.38
CA VAL A 105 -5.55 2.75 -23.41
C VAL A 105 -4.10 2.29 -23.24
N VAL A 106 -3.91 1.01 -22.95
CA VAL A 106 -2.58 0.37 -22.82
C VAL A 106 -2.61 -0.99 -23.54
N PRO A 107 -1.65 -1.29 -24.43
CA PRO A 107 -0.55 -0.43 -24.87
C PRO A 107 -1.00 0.65 -25.87
N ALA A 108 -0.36 1.82 -25.82
CA ALA A 108 -0.56 2.93 -26.76
C ALA A 108 0.68 3.82 -26.83
N GLU A 109 0.84 4.55 -27.94
CA GLU A 109 1.83 5.63 -28.02
C GLU A 109 1.31 6.84 -27.22
N VAL A 110 1.97 7.18 -26.11
CA VAL A 110 1.55 8.25 -25.20
C VAL A 110 2.19 9.60 -25.54
N ARG A 111 3.36 9.55 -26.19
CA ARG A 111 4.09 10.68 -26.78
C ARG A 111 4.89 10.10 -27.95
N GLU A 112 5.26 10.94 -28.92
CA GLU A 112 6.10 10.53 -30.05
C GLU A 112 7.31 9.70 -29.60
N GLY A 113 7.35 8.44 -30.03
CA GLY A 113 8.41 7.49 -29.67
C GLY A 113 8.36 6.93 -28.24
N GLN A 114 7.31 7.22 -27.46
CA GLN A 114 7.13 6.70 -26.10
C GLN A 114 5.84 5.88 -26.02
N TRP A 115 5.99 4.58 -25.76
CA TRP A 115 4.88 3.64 -25.69
C TRP A 115 4.60 3.20 -24.26
N SER A 116 3.32 3.20 -23.89
CA SER A 116 2.84 2.52 -22.68
C SER A 116 2.76 1.02 -22.93
N ALA A 117 3.00 0.23 -21.87
CA ALA A 117 2.96 -1.22 -21.95
C ALA A 117 2.71 -1.85 -20.58
N PHE A 118 2.08 -3.02 -20.57
CA PHE A 118 2.14 -3.92 -19.43
C PHE A 118 3.53 -4.54 -19.34
N VAL A 119 4.03 -4.69 -18.12
CA VAL A 119 5.34 -5.27 -17.82
C VAL A 119 5.21 -6.33 -16.73
N ALA A 120 6.11 -7.31 -16.77
CA ALA A 120 6.24 -8.30 -15.72
C ALA A 120 6.87 -7.67 -14.45
N PRO A 121 6.59 -8.20 -13.24
CA PRO A 121 7.07 -7.63 -11.99
C PRO A 121 8.60 -7.62 -11.84
N ASP A 122 9.29 -8.57 -12.47
CA ASP A 122 10.75 -8.68 -12.53
C ASP A 122 11.38 -7.65 -13.48
N LEU A 123 10.63 -7.19 -14.49
CA LEU A 123 11.07 -6.16 -15.43
C LEU A 123 10.71 -4.74 -14.98
N ALA A 124 9.74 -4.57 -14.09
CA ALA A 124 9.31 -3.26 -13.62
C ALA A 124 10.47 -2.38 -13.08
N PRO A 125 11.43 -2.86 -12.27
CA PRO A 125 12.56 -2.03 -11.81
C PRO A 125 13.41 -1.42 -12.93
N VAL A 126 13.45 -2.04 -14.11
CA VAL A 126 14.29 -1.60 -15.25
C VAL A 126 13.83 -0.25 -15.79
N PHE A 127 12.55 0.11 -15.62
CA PHE A 127 11.95 1.29 -16.22
C PHE A 127 11.92 2.52 -15.29
N VAL A 128 12.66 2.50 -14.17
CA VAL A 128 12.58 3.57 -13.14
C VAL A 128 12.99 4.94 -13.69
N GLU A 129 13.98 4.98 -14.59
CA GLU A 129 14.43 6.22 -15.23
C GLU A 129 13.57 6.61 -16.44
N ALA A 130 13.05 5.61 -17.16
CA ALA A 130 12.24 5.79 -18.36
C ALA A 130 11.03 4.85 -18.32
N THR A 131 9.88 5.35 -17.85
CA THR A 131 8.65 4.56 -17.72
C THR A 131 7.89 4.45 -19.05
N TRP A 132 8.58 4.15 -20.14
CA TRP A 132 8.01 3.92 -21.47
C TRP A 132 8.89 2.94 -22.26
N LEU A 133 8.37 2.42 -23.36
CA LEU A 133 9.16 1.73 -24.39
C LEU A 133 9.43 2.66 -25.56
N ASP A 134 10.64 2.60 -26.12
CA ASP A 134 10.99 3.37 -27.33
C ASP A 134 10.45 2.74 -28.62
N ILE A 135 9.90 1.52 -28.52
CA ILE A 135 9.31 0.78 -29.64
C ILE A 135 7.91 0.27 -29.26
N PRO A 136 7.01 0.07 -30.25
CA PRO A 136 5.69 -0.49 -29.99
C PRO A 136 5.79 -1.88 -29.34
N PRO A 137 5.08 -2.13 -28.22
CA PRO A 137 5.11 -3.43 -27.58
C PRO A 137 4.43 -4.50 -28.45
N GLY A 138 5.02 -5.70 -28.48
CA GLY A 138 4.47 -6.84 -29.21
C GLY A 138 3.12 -7.30 -28.64
N ALA A 139 2.09 -7.37 -29.47
CA ALA A 139 0.73 -7.70 -29.04
C ALA A 139 0.60 -9.07 -28.36
N GLU A 140 1.33 -10.09 -28.83
CA GLU A 140 1.30 -11.43 -28.23
C GLU A 140 1.96 -11.46 -26.84
N GLY A 141 3.10 -10.78 -26.67
CA GLY A 141 3.76 -10.69 -25.37
C GLY A 141 2.90 -9.95 -24.34
N GLN A 142 2.23 -8.87 -24.76
CA GLN A 142 1.26 -8.17 -23.91
C GLN A 142 0.07 -9.07 -23.54
N ALA A 143 -0.45 -9.86 -24.49
CA ALA A 143 -1.52 -10.81 -24.23
C ALA A 143 -1.10 -11.92 -23.25
N ASP A 144 0.13 -12.43 -23.35
CA ASP A 144 0.67 -13.44 -22.43
C ASP A 144 0.80 -12.90 -21.00
N LEU A 145 1.23 -11.64 -20.84
CA LEU A 145 1.26 -10.97 -19.54
C LEU A 145 -0.16 -10.89 -18.94
N LEU A 146 -1.13 -10.38 -19.70
CA LEU A 146 -2.52 -10.24 -19.22
C LEU A 146 -3.18 -11.60 -18.93
N LYS A 147 -2.89 -12.64 -19.72
CA LYS A 147 -3.42 -13.98 -19.50
C LYS A 147 -3.08 -14.55 -18.13
N SER A 148 -1.92 -14.18 -17.57
CA SER A 148 -1.50 -14.62 -16.23
C SER A 148 -2.27 -13.95 -15.08
N LEU A 149 -2.91 -12.80 -15.35
CA LEU A 149 -3.63 -12.02 -14.36
C LEU A 149 -5.03 -12.59 -14.10
N ARG A 150 -5.49 -12.44 -12.85
CA ARG A 150 -6.79 -12.89 -12.37
C ARG A 150 -7.63 -11.73 -11.89
N SER A 151 -8.94 -11.82 -12.11
CA SER A 151 -9.91 -10.91 -11.53
C SER A 151 -10.14 -11.21 -10.05
N ILE A 152 -10.39 -10.16 -9.27
CA ILE A 152 -10.75 -10.21 -7.86
C ILE A 152 -12.19 -10.73 -7.76
N ALA A 153 -12.36 -11.85 -7.07
CA ALA A 153 -13.67 -12.41 -6.79
C ALA A 153 -14.46 -11.52 -5.80
N PRO A 154 -15.81 -11.49 -5.85
CA PRO A 154 -16.61 -10.62 -4.98
C PRO A 154 -16.32 -10.77 -3.48
N GLN A 155 -16.09 -12.00 -3.02
CA GLN A 155 -15.76 -12.27 -1.61
C GLN A 155 -14.41 -11.68 -1.19
N ALA A 156 -13.39 -11.78 -2.07
CA ALA A 156 -12.08 -11.20 -1.81
C ALA A 156 -12.12 -9.67 -1.86
N TRP A 157 -12.96 -9.10 -2.74
CA TRP A 157 -13.21 -7.67 -2.82
C TRP A 157 -13.84 -7.12 -1.52
N GLU A 158 -14.91 -7.75 -1.04
CA GLU A 158 -15.57 -7.36 0.22
C GLU A 158 -14.62 -7.47 1.42
N ALA A 159 -13.85 -8.57 1.51
CA ALA A 159 -12.86 -8.77 2.56
C ALA A 159 -11.76 -7.69 2.51
N ALA A 160 -11.28 -7.34 1.32
CA ALA A 160 -10.28 -6.29 1.14
C ALA A 160 -10.82 -4.92 1.55
N LEU A 161 -12.06 -4.57 1.16
CA LEU A 161 -12.70 -3.32 1.60
C LEU A 161 -12.84 -3.24 3.13
N ALA A 162 -13.23 -4.34 3.78
CA ALA A 162 -13.33 -4.40 5.23
C ALA A 162 -11.95 -4.25 5.90
N ALA A 163 -10.91 -4.89 5.37
CA ALA A 163 -9.55 -4.81 5.89
C ALA A 163 -8.88 -3.43 5.65
N LEU A 164 -9.37 -2.68 4.66
CA LEU A 164 -8.92 -1.34 4.31
C LEU A 164 -9.74 -0.23 4.97
N ALA A 165 -10.88 -0.55 5.58
CA ALA A 165 -11.70 0.41 6.29
C ALA A 165 -10.89 1.07 7.42
N PRO A 166 -11.02 2.39 7.64
CA PRO A 166 -10.37 3.06 8.75
C PRO A 166 -10.72 2.35 10.05
N ARG A 167 -9.72 1.79 10.75
CA ARG A 167 -9.95 1.25 12.08
C ARG A 167 -10.25 2.42 13.01
N GLY A 168 -11.48 2.48 13.51
CA GLY A 168 -11.84 3.41 14.57
C GLY A 168 -10.98 3.14 15.81
N PRO A 169 -10.87 4.11 16.74
CA PRO A 169 -9.99 4.04 17.91
C PRO A 169 -10.40 2.98 18.98
N GLN A 170 -11.11 1.90 18.64
CA GLN A 170 -11.71 0.99 19.63
C GLN A 170 -11.50 -0.52 19.43
N ASP A 171 -10.77 -0.97 18.41
CA ASP A 171 -10.68 -2.43 18.12
C ASP A 171 -9.39 -3.14 18.61
N ASP A 172 -8.60 -2.50 19.47
CA ASP A 172 -7.42 -3.12 20.12
C ASP A 172 -7.71 -3.70 21.51
N GLY A 173 -8.98 -3.76 21.96
CA GLY A 173 -9.31 -3.97 23.37
C GLY A 173 -10.28 -5.10 23.75
N ALA A 174 -10.78 -5.94 22.83
CA ALA A 174 -11.83 -6.89 23.21
C ALA A 174 -11.81 -8.23 22.46
N ARG A 175 -10.72 -9.01 22.59
CA ARG A 175 -10.76 -10.47 22.37
C ARG A 175 -9.84 -11.24 23.34
N SER A 176 -10.26 -11.39 24.59
CA SER A 176 -10.25 -12.69 25.28
C SER A 176 -11.11 -12.67 26.57
N ASP A 177 -12.42 -12.41 26.45
CA ASP A 177 -13.34 -12.85 27.50
C ASP A 177 -13.62 -14.34 27.28
N GLY A 178 -12.73 -15.15 27.85
CA GLY A 178 -12.95 -16.59 28.04
C GLY A 178 -14.09 -16.79 29.05
N ARG A 179 -15.33 -16.66 28.57
CA ARG A 179 -16.52 -17.06 29.34
C ARG A 179 -16.82 -18.52 29.08
N VAL A 180 -16.33 -19.38 29.97
CA VAL A 180 -16.99 -20.66 30.28
C VAL A 180 -17.45 -20.59 31.73
N ASP A 181 -18.72 -20.23 31.91
CA ASP A 181 -19.45 -20.39 33.17
C ASP A 181 -19.61 -21.90 33.46
N ARG A 182 -19.05 -22.40 34.57
CA ARG A 182 -19.74 -23.42 35.39
C ARG A 182 -19.24 -23.51 36.85
N ALA A 183 -20.14 -23.06 37.73
CA ALA A 183 -20.40 -23.52 39.10
C ALA A 183 -19.43 -23.15 40.25
N SER A 184 -19.96 -22.29 41.14
CA SER A 184 -19.50 -22.03 42.50
C SER A 184 -19.67 -23.23 43.43
N THR A 185 -18.75 -23.40 44.39
CA THR A 185 -19.01 -23.52 45.86
C THR A 185 -17.67 -23.63 46.62
N GLY A 186 -17.45 -22.74 47.61
CA GLY A 186 -16.74 -23.09 48.85
C GLY A 186 -15.29 -22.65 49.06
N GLU A 187 -15.14 -21.52 49.77
CA GLU A 187 -14.37 -21.41 51.03
C GLU A 187 -12.91 -20.86 51.09
N ALA A 188 -12.80 -19.78 51.88
CA ALA A 188 -11.69 -19.32 52.75
C ALA A 188 -10.40 -18.64 52.20
N THR A 189 -10.36 -17.31 52.40
CA THR A 189 -9.20 -16.39 52.66
C THR A 189 -8.48 -16.79 53.97
N PRO A 190 -7.21 -16.39 54.33
CA PRO A 190 -6.35 -15.26 53.93
C PRO A 190 -4.92 -15.67 53.49
N GLU A 191 -4.00 -14.86 52.97
CA GLU A 191 -3.43 -13.59 53.45
C GLU A 191 -2.42 -13.07 52.39
N ALA A 192 -2.32 -11.75 52.22
CA ALA A 192 -1.32 -11.09 51.38
C ALA A 192 0.04 -10.94 52.14
N PRO A 193 1.16 -10.63 51.45
CA PRO A 193 1.47 -9.21 51.31
C PRO A 193 1.99 -8.80 49.92
N GLN A 194 1.53 -7.63 49.50
CA GLN A 194 1.99 -6.86 48.36
C GLN A 194 3.31 -6.16 48.69
N VAL A 195 4.28 -6.22 47.77
CA VAL A 195 5.37 -5.27 47.45
C VAL A 195 6.14 -5.94 46.29
N THR A 196 6.53 -5.35 45.17
CA THR A 196 6.75 -3.95 44.80
C THR A 196 6.80 -3.90 43.27
N SER A 197 6.26 -2.81 42.73
CA SER A 197 6.47 -2.23 41.40
C SER A 197 7.73 -2.61 40.61
N ALA A 198 7.55 -3.04 39.36
CA ALA A 198 8.47 -2.76 38.26
C ALA A 198 7.69 -1.95 37.21
N PRO A 199 8.14 -0.75 36.80
CA PRO A 199 7.40 0.05 35.85
C PRO A 199 7.46 -0.59 34.47
N ALA A 200 6.28 -0.87 33.91
CA ALA A 200 6.13 -0.80 32.46
C ALA A 200 6.60 0.59 32.03
N VAL A 201 7.59 0.66 31.16
CA VAL A 201 7.91 1.90 30.45
C VAL A 201 6.80 2.13 29.43
N PRO A 202 5.94 3.15 29.57
CA PRO A 202 5.30 3.70 28.40
C PRO A 202 6.41 4.44 27.64
N SER A 203 6.93 3.85 26.57
CA SER A 203 7.49 4.68 25.48
C SER A 203 6.32 5.33 24.76
N ALA A 204 5.60 6.19 25.49
CA ALA A 204 4.69 7.14 24.91
C ALA A 204 5.56 8.13 24.16
N ILE A 205 5.48 8.10 22.84
CA ILE A 205 6.03 9.12 21.96
C ILE A 205 5.41 10.45 22.40
N PRO A 206 6.17 11.43 22.94
CA PRO A 206 5.65 12.78 22.99
C PRO A 206 5.62 13.28 21.54
N ALA A 207 4.46 13.17 20.90
CA ALA A 207 4.26 13.58 19.50
C ALA A 207 4.46 15.09 19.25
N ASN A 208 4.75 15.88 20.30
CA ASN A 208 5.01 17.31 20.21
C ASN A 208 6.39 17.66 20.82
N PHE A 209 7.46 17.49 20.05
CA PHE A 209 8.73 18.11 20.39
C PHE A 209 8.67 19.58 19.99
N THR A 210 8.65 20.49 20.97
CA THR A 210 8.74 21.94 20.73
C THR A 210 10.21 22.39 20.59
N ASP A 211 11.16 21.57 21.06
CA ASP A 211 12.60 21.82 20.99
C ASP A 211 13.30 20.82 20.05
N PRO A 212 13.98 21.28 18.98
CA PRO A 212 14.77 20.43 18.08
C PRO A 212 15.85 19.60 18.80
N ARG A 213 16.44 20.12 19.88
CA ARG A 213 17.48 19.40 20.62
C ARG A 213 16.88 18.22 21.38
N ALA A 214 15.71 18.42 22.01
CA ALA A 214 14.97 17.35 22.68
C ALA A 214 14.56 16.23 21.71
N PHE A 215 14.16 16.58 20.49
CA PHE A 215 13.87 15.60 19.44
C PHE A 215 15.10 14.76 19.07
N LEU A 216 16.24 15.41 18.80
CA LEU A 216 17.47 14.70 18.43
C LEU A 216 17.99 13.81 19.56
N LEU A 217 17.88 14.25 20.83
CA LEU A 217 18.20 13.41 21.98
C LEU A 217 17.28 12.20 22.10
N HIS A 218 16.00 12.34 21.78
CA HIS A 218 15.07 11.22 21.76
C HIS A 218 15.44 10.22 20.65
N VAL A 219 15.64 10.70 19.42
CA VAL A 219 16.05 9.87 18.26
C VAL A 219 17.36 9.13 18.55
N MET A 220 18.36 9.80 19.14
CA MET A 220 19.65 9.18 19.48
C MET A 220 19.51 8.03 20.48
N ASN A 221 18.58 8.13 21.44
CA ASN A 221 18.39 7.14 22.51
C ASN A 221 17.35 6.05 22.17
N ASP A 222 16.68 6.13 21.03
CA ASP A 222 15.66 5.16 20.63
C ASP A 222 16.28 3.89 20.01
N ALA A 223 16.24 2.79 20.77
CA ALA A 223 16.78 1.49 20.35
C ALA A 223 15.99 0.83 19.21
N THR A 224 14.76 1.27 18.94
CA THR A 224 13.92 0.74 17.85
C THR A 224 14.29 1.34 16.49
N LEU A 225 15.02 2.47 16.48
CA LEU A 225 15.47 3.11 15.24
C LEU A 225 16.77 2.48 14.71
N PRO A 226 16.96 2.46 13.37
CA PRO A 226 18.19 2.04 12.74
C PRO A 226 19.40 2.80 13.28
N MET A 227 20.53 2.11 13.50
CA MET A 227 21.75 2.69 14.09
C MET A 227 22.26 3.92 13.30
N ALA A 228 22.11 3.91 11.97
CA ALA A 228 22.48 5.05 11.12
C ALA A 228 21.71 6.33 11.47
N MET A 229 20.41 6.22 11.77
CA MET A 229 19.58 7.37 12.14
C MET A 229 19.95 7.94 13.51
N ARG A 230 20.31 7.06 14.45
CA ARG A 230 20.84 7.44 15.77
C ARG A 230 22.17 8.18 15.67
N ILE A 231 23.05 7.75 14.74
CA ILE A 231 24.34 8.39 14.49
C ILE A 231 24.16 9.79 13.88
N GLU A 232 23.26 9.96 12.92
CA GLU A 232 22.98 11.28 12.35
C GLU A 232 22.39 12.26 13.38
N ALA A 233 21.51 11.79 14.27
CA ALA A 233 21.00 12.60 15.36
C ALA A 233 22.11 13.01 16.36
N ALA A 234 23.03 12.09 16.68
CA ALA A 234 24.19 12.40 17.52
C ALA A 234 25.12 13.44 16.88
N LYS A 235 25.37 13.34 15.56
CA LYS A 235 26.17 14.32 14.82
C LYS A 235 25.57 15.72 14.85
N ALA A 236 24.25 15.83 14.70
CA ALA A 236 23.54 17.11 14.76
C ALA A 236 23.54 17.78 16.15
N LEU A 237 23.87 17.03 17.22
CA LEU A 237 23.98 17.55 18.59
C LEU A 237 25.38 18.07 18.96
N LEU A 238 26.38 17.83 18.12
CA LEU A 238 27.73 18.33 18.36
C LEU A 238 27.74 19.86 18.18
N PRO A 239 28.36 20.63 19.09
CA PRO A 239 28.55 22.05 18.87
C PRO A 239 29.37 22.25 17.60
N GLU A 240 28.92 23.13 16.70
CA GLU A 240 29.63 23.63 15.51
C GLU A 240 30.99 24.20 15.93
N SER A 241 31.96 23.31 16.14
CA SER A 241 33.30 23.66 16.57
C SER A 241 34.06 24.09 15.34
N GLY A 242 34.11 25.41 15.11
CA GLY A 242 35.12 26.03 14.25
C GLY A 242 34.59 26.82 13.07
N LYS A 243 33.95 27.97 13.33
CA LYS A 243 34.14 29.18 12.53
C LYS A 243 34.31 30.38 13.47
N SER A 244 35.54 30.53 13.97
CA SER A 244 36.13 31.85 14.21
C SER A 244 37.12 32.11 13.10
#